data_AF-A0A3D5YJB6-F1
#
_entry.id   AF-A0A3D5YJB6-F1
#
_cell.length_a   1.000
_cell.length_b   1.000
_cell.length_c   1.000
_cell.angle_alpha   90.00
_cell.angle_beta   90.00
_cell.angle_gamma   90.00
#
_symmetry.space_group_name_H-M   'P 1'
#
loop_
_entity.id
_entity.type
_entity.pdbx_description
1 polymer ?
#
loop_
_entity_poly.entity_id
_entity_poly.type
_entity_poly.pdbx_seq_one_letter_code
_entity_poly.pdbx_strand_id
1 'polypeptide(L)'
;MAFDFDGFRLDKIINPNAHCTHIVFISVDNPDIHTKTLILFDNQIKYMQVNEHQNFIRVKIFMKSDDTPIAIDFEENQKELYELFLKSVTNK
;
A
#
# COMPACT_ATOMS: atom_id res chain seq x y z
N MET A 1 -3.59 8.37 14.20
CA MET A 1 -2.90 7.07 14.15
C MET A 1 -1.50 7.28 13.61
N ALA A 2 -0.47 6.84 14.34
CA ALA A 2 0.91 6.84 13.86
C ALA A 2 1.13 5.58 13.01
N PHE A 3 1.86 5.71 11.90
CA PHE A 3 2.31 4.55 11.16
C PHE A 3 3.39 3.83 11.95
N ASP A 4 3.19 2.53 12.16
CA ASP A 4 4.21 1.66 12.72
C ASP A 4 5.13 1.17 11.60
N PHE A 5 6.41 1.55 11.68
CA PHE A 5 7.48 1.15 10.78
C PHE A 5 8.53 0.31 11.49
N ASP A 6 8.31 -0.09 12.74
CA ASP A 6 9.26 -0.90 13.47
C ASP A 6 9.46 -2.25 12.75
N GLY A 7 10.73 -2.63 12.57
CA GLY A 7 11.12 -3.82 11.81
C GLY A 7 11.09 -3.67 10.29
N PHE A 8 10.89 -2.47 9.75
CA PHE A 8 10.93 -2.20 8.30
C PHE A 8 12.05 -1.22 7.92
N ARG A 9 12.71 -1.47 6.79
CA ARG A 9 13.68 -0.56 6.18
C ARG A 9 13.13 0.00 4.87
N LEU A 10 13.39 1.28 4.60
CA LEU A 10 13.14 1.86 3.28
C LEU A 10 13.93 1.09 2.21
N ASP A 11 13.23 0.65 1.16
CA ASP A 11 13.83 0.00 -0.01
C ASP A 11 13.94 0.99 -1.17
N LYS A 12 12.80 1.58 -1.58
CA LYS A 12 12.74 2.46 -2.74
C LYS A 12 11.56 3.43 -2.70
N ILE A 13 11.72 4.50 -3.48
CA ILE A 13 10.67 5.48 -3.75
C ILE A 13 10.41 5.48 -5.26
N ILE A 14 9.15 5.29 -5.66
CA ILE A 14 8.71 5.23 -7.05
C ILE A 14 7.67 6.34 -7.24
N ASN A 15 7.79 7.13 -8.31
CA ASN A 15 6.79 8.13 -8.68
C ASN A 15 6.12 7.69 -9.99
N PRO A 16 5.02 6.92 -9.96
CA PRO A 16 4.38 6.44 -11.18
C PRO A 16 3.86 7.58 -12.07
N ASN A 17 3.46 8.70 -11.47
CA ASN A 17 3.05 9.93 -12.15
C ASN A 17 3.27 11.15 -11.21
N ALA A 18 2.89 12.34 -11.66
CA ALA A 18 3.09 13.60 -10.91
C ALA A 18 2.25 13.73 -9.62
N HIS A 19 1.22 12.90 -9.44
CA HIS A 19 0.25 12.99 -8.35
C HIS A 19 0.25 11.75 -7.44
N CYS A 20 1.25 10.88 -7.61
CA CYS A 20 1.33 9.61 -6.93
C CYS A 20 2.78 9.27 -6.57
N THR A 21 3.03 9.00 -5.30
CA THR A 21 4.34 8.57 -4.79
C THR A 21 4.18 7.27 -4.00
N HIS A 22 4.91 6.24 -4.40
CA HIS A 22 4.97 4.96 -3.71
C HIS A 22 6.27 4.90 -2.92
N ILE A 23 6.17 4.66 -1.62
CA ILE A 23 7.30 4.47 -0.72
C ILE A 23 7.25 3.02 -0.27
N VAL A 24 8.20 2.21 -0.74
CA VAL A 24 8.26 0.78 -0.48
C VAL A 24 9.25 0.52 0.64
N PHE A 25 8.79 -0.23 1.64
CA PHE A 25 9.56 -0.70 2.77
C PHE A 25 9.62 -2.22 2.73
N ILE A 26 10.78 -2.77 3.05
CA ILE A 26 11.00 -4.21 3.19
C ILE A 26 11.12 -4.56 4.66
N SER A 27 10.59 -5.71 5.04
CA SER A 27 10.77 -6.25 6.38
C SER A 27 12.23 -6.67 6.61
N VAL A 28 12.76 -6.32 7.78
CA VAL A 28 14.08 -6.77 8.25
C VAL A 28 13.91 -7.98 9.17
N ASP A 29 12.89 -7.96 10.04
CA ASP A 29 12.71 -8.93 11.13
C ASP A 29 11.26 -9.46 11.26
N ASN A 30 10.33 -9.01 10.41
CA ASN A 30 8.92 -9.41 10.46
C ASN A 30 8.63 -10.55 9.45
N PRO A 31 8.32 -11.77 9.91
CA PRO A 31 8.08 -12.92 9.03
C PRO A 31 6.70 -12.88 8.33
N ASP A 32 5.75 -12.10 8.84
CA ASP A 32 4.36 -12.12 8.39
C ASP A 32 4.07 -11.12 7.27
N ILE A 33 4.85 -10.04 7.20
CA ILE A 33 4.73 -8.99 6.17
C ILE A 33 6.09 -8.87 5.48
N HIS A 34 6.16 -9.22 4.20
CA HIS A 34 7.39 -9.11 3.42
C HIS A 34 7.65 -7.67 2.99
N THR A 35 6.60 -6.99 2.50
CA THR A 35 6.70 -5.60 2.06
C THR A 35 5.54 -4.78 2.62
N LYS A 36 5.84 -3.53 2.97
CA LYS A 36 4.86 -2.50 3.30
C LYS A 36 5.07 -1.36 2.33
N THR A 37 4.04 -0.98 1.58
CA THR A 37 4.10 0.14 0.65
C THR A 37 3.11 1.22 1.09
N LEU A 38 3.60 2.46 1.21
CA LEU A 38 2.77 3.63 1.40
C LEU A 38 2.62 4.34 0.06
N ILE A 39 1.38 4.52 -0.39
CA ILE A 39 1.05 5.22 -1.63
C ILE A 39 0.37 6.54 -1.28
N LEU A 40 1.02 7.65 -1.61
CA LEU A 40 0.54 9.00 -1.35
C LEU A 40 -0.13 9.55 -2.61
N PHE A 41 -1.26 10.23 -2.42
CA PHE A 41 -2.06 10.84 -3.48
C PHE A 41 -2.30 12.32 -3.19
N ASP A 42 -2.33 13.15 -4.23
CA ASP A 42 -2.66 14.58 -4.08
C ASP A 42 -4.17 14.83 -3.84
N ASN A 43 -5.03 13.86 -4.19
CA ASN A 43 -6.49 14.04 -4.33
C ASN A 43 -7.34 13.46 -3.18
N GLN A 44 -8.53 12.91 -3.46
CA GLN A 44 -9.56 12.50 -2.48
C GLN A 44 -9.09 11.42 -1.49
N ILE A 45 -8.17 10.57 -1.93
CA ILE A 45 -7.47 9.60 -1.09
C ILE A 45 -6.33 10.33 -0.38
N LYS A 46 -6.22 10.17 0.94
CA LYS A 46 -5.12 10.72 1.73
C LYS A 46 -3.85 9.90 1.49
N TYR A 47 -3.97 8.58 1.62
CA TYR A 47 -2.95 7.60 1.24
C TYR A 47 -3.55 6.19 1.20
N MET A 48 -2.84 5.26 0.56
CA MET A 48 -3.08 3.83 0.71
C MET A 48 -1.88 3.17 1.40
N GLN A 49 -2.15 2.20 2.26
CA GLN A 49 -1.15 1.32 2.81
C GLN A 49 -1.37 -0.08 2.24
N VAL A 50 -0.34 -0.64 1.61
CA VAL A 50 -0.34 -2.01 1.09
C VAL A 50 0.61 -2.84 1.95
N ASN A 51 0.12 -3.93 2.52
CA ASN A 51 0.97 -4.92 3.18
C ASN A 51 0.91 -6.21 2.36
N GLU A 52 2.06 -6.68 1.90
CA GLU A 52 2.19 -7.98 1.23
C GLU A 52 2.58 -9.02 2.28
N HIS A 53 1.64 -9.92 2.55
CA HIS A 53 1.84 -11.07 3.42
C HIS A 53 2.26 -12.28 2.57
N GLN A 54 2.57 -13.41 3.22
CA GLN A 54 2.95 -14.64 2.51
C GLN A 54 1.87 -15.13 1.54
N ASN A 55 0.58 -15.04 1.91
CA ASN A 55 -0.52 -15.66 1.16
C ASN A 55 -1.54 -14.66 0.58
N PHE A 56 -1.46 -13.38 0.95
CA PHE A 56 -2.42 -12.37 0.53
C PHE A 56 -1.81 -10.96 0.58
N ILE A 57 -2.47 -10.03 -0.11
CA ILE A 57 -2.12 -8.62 -0.13
C ILE A 57 -3.27 -7.85 0.51
N ARG A 58 -2.98 -7.10 1.57
CA ARG A 58 -3.96 -6.22 2.23
C ARG A 58 -3.74 -4.79 1.83
N VAL A 59 -4.77 -4.17 1.26
CA VAL A 59 -4.81 -2.74 0.94
C VAL A 59 -5.71 -2.03 1.93
N LYS A 60 -5.18 -1.03 2.62
CA LYS A 60 -5.95 -0.10 3.46
C LYS A 60 -5.98 1.27 2.80
N ILE A 61 -7.17 1.77 2.49
CA ILE A 61 -7.39 3.06 1.84
C ILE A 61 -7.86 4.06 2.89
N PHE A 62 -7.12 5.14 3.04
CA PHE A 62 -7.45 6.22 3.98
C PHE A 62 -7.93 7.43 3.19
N MET A 63 -9.17 7.83 3.42
CA MET A 63 -9.79 8.98 2.77
C MET A 63 -9.49 10.26 3.56
N LYS A 64 -9.45 11.42 2.90
CA LYS A 64 -9.19 12.70 3.60
C LYS A 64 -10.26 13.06 4.65
N SER A 65 -11.48 12.57 4.47
CA SER A 65 -12.65 12.89 5.29
C SER A 65 -13.03 11.82 6.32
N ASP A 66 -12.27 10.72 6.41
CA ASP A 66 -12.60 9.58 7.29
C ASP A 66 -11.36 9.10 8.04
N ASP A 67 -11.55 8.70 9.30
CA ASP A 67 -10.52 8.13 10.16
C ASP A 67 -10.47 6.60 10.07
N THR A 68 -11.54 5.96 9.55
CA THR A 68 -11.60 4.50 9.39
C THR A 68 -11.14 4.11 7.98
N PRO A 69 -10.08 3.30 7.84
CA PRO A 69 -9.67 2.86 6.51
C PRO A 69 -10.63 1.83 5.92
N ILE A 70 -10.82 1.91 4.61
CA ILE A 70 -11.42 0.81 3.84
C ILE A 70 -10.33 -0.25 3.66
N ALA A 71 -10.55 -1.46 4.17
CA ALA A 71 -9.62 -2.58 4.02
C ALA A 71 -10.12 -3.56 2.95
N ILE A 72 -9.24 -3.94 2.03
CA ILE A 72 -9.51 -4.90 0.97
C ILE A 72 -8.37 -5.93 0.99
N ASP A 73 -8.73 -7.21 1.03
CA ASP A 73 -7.78 -8.31 0.97
C ASP A 73 -7.86 -8.97 -0.42
N PHE A 74 -6.69 -9.15 -1.03
CA PHE A 74 -6.52 -9.86 -2.28
C PHE A 74 -5.75 -11.15 -1.98
N GLU A 75 -6.39 -12.29 -2.14
CA GLU A 75 -5.76 -13.59 -1.99
C GLU A 75 -4.72 -13.82 -3.11
N GLU A 76 -3.81 -14.80 -2.93
CA GLU A 76 -2.74 -15.08 -3.91
C GLU A 76 -3.27 -15.29 -5.34
N ASN A 77 -4.40 -15.98 -5.49
CA ASN A 77 -5.05 -16.21 -6.78
C ASN A 77 -5.73 -14.96 -7.39
N GLN A 78 -5.77 -13.84 -6.66
CA GLN A 78 -6.35 -12.56 -7.07
C GLN A 78 -5.28 -11.52 -7.38
N LYS A 79 -4.01 -11.91 -7.51
CA LYS A 79 -2.90 -10.98 -7.78
C LYS A 79 -3.13 -10.11 -9.03
N GLU A 80 -3.73 -10.67 -10.08
CA GLU A 80 -4.08 -9.90 -11.28
C GLU A 80 -5.13 -8.81 -11.00
N LEU A 81 -6.10 -9.08 -10.13
CA LEU A 81 -7.11 -8.09 -9.71
C LEU A 81 -6.46 -6.98 -8.89
N TYR A 82 -5.49 -7.31 -8.03
CA TYR A 82 -4.71 -6.32 -7.30
C TYR A 82 -3.91 -5.41 -8.26
N GLU A 83 -3.27 -5.96 -9.29
CA GLU A 83 -2.55 -5.17 -10.29
C GLU A 83 -3.49 -4.23 -11.07
N LEU A 84 -4.66 -4.73 -11.47
CA LEU A 84 -5.69 -3.92 -12.13
C LEU A 84 -6.24 -2.83 -11.21
N PHE A 85 -6.46 -3.15 -9.94
CA PHE A 85 -6.85 -2.19 -8.92
C PHE A 85 -5.82 -1.07 -8.82
N LEU A 86 -4.54 -1.41 -8.61
CA LEU A 86 -3.47 -0.41 -8.52
C LEU A 86 -3.38 0.48 -9.77
N LYS A 87 -3.46 -0.08 -10.98
CA LYS A 87 -3.48 0.71 -12.22
C LYS A 87 -4.65 1.70 -12.24
N SER A 88 -5.82 1.24 -11.81
CA SER A 88 -7.03 2.06 -11.74
C SER A 88 -6.89 3.23 -10.75
N VAL A 89 -6.34 3.00 -9.55
CA VAL A 89 -6.18 4.08 -8.55
C VAL A 89 -5.05 5.04 -8.90
N THR A 90 -4.04 4.55 -9.61
CA THR A 90 -2.87 5.35 -10.01
C THR A 90 -3.01 5.99 -11.40
N ASN A 91 -4.17 5.87 -12.05
CA ASN A 91 -4.43 6.39 -13.42
C ASN A 91 -3.29 6.04 -14.40
N LYS A 92 -2.85 4.78 -14.40
CA LYS A 92 -1.78 4.28 -15.28
C LYS A 92 -2.31 3.50 -16.46
#